data_AF-A0A2G4GF34-F1
#
_entry.id   AF-A0A2G4GF34-F1
#
_cell.length_a   1.000
_cell.length_b   1.000
_cell.length_c   1.000
_cell.angle_alpha   90.00
_cell.angle_beta   90.00
_cell.angle_gamma   90.00
#
_symmetry.space_group_name_H-M   'P 1'
#
loop_
_entity.id
_entity.type
_entity.pdbx_description
1 polymer ?
#
loop_
_entity_poly.entity_id
_entity_poly.type
_entity_poly.pdbx_seq_one_letter_code
_entity_poly.pdbx_strand_id
1 'polypeptide(L)'
;MDTLPNDRTMAEYFMKGIADGSVGAAEVIAWADEVVVAAAKTEDWMIEISSSNPDDHTGVLHHLHAVQGDIQPELLAALLAKKG
;
A
#
# COMPACT_ATOMS: atom_id res chain seq x y z
N MET A 1 8.69 21.54 1.17
CA MET A 1 8.01 20.55 2.03
C MET A 1 7.86 19.32 1.18
N ASP A 2 8.50 18.22 1.54
CA ASP A 2 8.26 16.95 0.84
C ASP A 2 6.86 16.49 1.24
N THR A 3 5.94 16.53 0.30
CA THR A 3 4.59 16.01 0.49
C THR A 3 4.68 14.50 0.57
N LEU A 4 4.24 13.92 1.68
CA LEU A 4 4.16 12.46 1.80
C LEU A 4 3.05 11.93 0.88
N PRO A 5 3.26 10.77 0.22
CA PRO A 5 2.22 10.12 -0.55
C PRO A 5 1.02 9.78 0.36
N ASN A 6 -0.19 9.97 -0.15
CA ASN A 6 -1.39 9.49 0.52
C ASN A 6 -1.54 7.95 0.40
N ASP A 7 -2.46 7.37 1.18
CA ASP A 7 -2.65 5.92 1.24
C ASP A 7 -3.00 5.31 -0.11
N ARG A 8 -3.83 5.99 -0.94
CA ARG A 8 -4.13 5.53 -2.30
C ARG A 8 -2.88 5.45 -3.17
N THR A 9 -2.00 6.44 -3.07
CA THR A 9 -0.75 6.52 -3.82
C THR A 9 0.22 5.43 -3.37
N MET A 10 0.32 5.18 -2.06
CA MET A 10 1.07 4.06 -1.51
C MET A 10 0.50 2.72 -1.98
N ALA A 11 -0.83 2.56 -1.94
CA ALA A 11 -1.48 1.34 -2.42
C ALA A 11 -1.19 1.08 -3.90
N GLU A 12 -1.23 2.12 -4.75
CA GLU A 12 -0.85 2.00 -6.17
C GLU A 12 0.61 1.58 -6.36
N TYR A 13 1.53 2.12 -5.55
CA TYR A 13 2.92 1.70 -5.54
C TYR A 13 3.05 0.21 -5.18
N PHE A 14 2.37 -0.25 -4.12
CA PHE A 14 2.41 -1.65 -3.72
C PHE A 14 1.77 -2.59 -4.75
N MET A 15 0.67 -2.19 -5.39
CA MET A 15 0.07 -2.99 -6.46
C MET A 15 1.03 -3.20 -7.63
N LYS A 16 1.75 -2.15 -8.04
CA LYS A 16 2.80 -2.27 -9.08
C LYS A 16 3.95 -3.16 -8.61
N GLY A 17 4.40 -2.98 -7.37
CA GLY A 17 5.48 -3.77 -6.79
C GLY A 17 5.15 -5.26 -6.62
N ILE A 18 3.90 -5.61 -6.28
CA ILE A 18 3.44 -7.01 -6.24
C ILE A 18 3.45 -7.58 -7.66
N ALA A 19 2.96 -6.82 -8.65
CA ALA A 19 2.87 -7.27 -10.03
C ALA A 19 4.24 -7.50 -10.69
N ASP A 20 5.25 -6.68 -10.37
CA ASP A 20 6.62 -6.82 -10.87
C ASP A 20 7.55 -7.66 -9.97
N GLY A 21 7.08 -8.06 -8.79
CA GLY A 21 7.81 -8.87 -7.82
C GLY A 21 8.83 -8.10 -6.97
N SER A 22 8.85 -6.77 -7.03
CA SER A 22 9.72 -5.93 -6.19
C SER A 22 9.19 -5.72 -4.76
N VAL A 23 7.91 -6.00 -4.52
CA VAL A 23 7.25 -5.93 -3.20
C VAL A 23 6.60 -7.30 -2.91
N GLY A 24 6.79 -7.80 -1.69
CA GLY A 24 6.06 -8.96 -1.17
C GLY A 24 4.87 -8.57 -0.30
N ALA A 25 3.92 -9.50 -0.09
CA ALA A 25 2.76 -9.25 0.75
C ALA A 25 3.12 -8.83 2.19
N ALA A 26 4.20 -9.37 2.76
CA ALA A 26 4.69 -8.98 4.09
C ALA A 26 5.04 -7.48 4.21
N GLU A 27 5.59 -6.86 3.16
CA GLU A 27 5.92 -5.42 3.15
C GLU A 27 4.64 -4.57 3.18
N VAL A 28 3.60 -5.02 2.45
CA VAL A 28 2.30 -4.35 2.42
C VAL A 28 1.55 -4.50 3.74
N ILE A 29 1.61 -5.67 4.37
CA ILE A 29 1.03 -5.91 5.71
C ILE A 29 1.67 -4.99 6.73
N ALA A 30 3.01 -4.89 6.75
CA ALA A 30 3.72 -4.00 7.66
C ALA A 30 3.33 -2.53 7.46
N TRP A 31 3.15 -2.09 6.20
CA TRP A 31 2.62 -0.75 5.91
C TRP A 31 1.20 -0.57 6.47
N ALA A 32 0.31 -1.53 6.27
CA ALA A 32 -1.05 -1.45 6.81
C ALA A 32 -1.06 -1.40 8.35
N ASP A 33 -0.19 -2.15 9.02
CA ASP A 33 -0.03 -2.08 10.49
C ASP A 33 0.35 -0.67 10.95
N GLU A 34 1.29 -0.01 10.26
CA GLU A 34 1.67 1.37 10.54
C GLU A 34 0.50 2.35 10.31
N VAL A 35 -0.24 2.17 9.21
CA VAL A 35 -1.42 2.98 8.92
C VAL A 35 -2.48 2.80 10.01
N VAL A 36 -2.76 1.57 10.46
CA VAL A 36 -3.72 1.30 11.55
C VAL A 36 -3.33 2.02 12.83
N VAL A 37 -2.03 2.01 13.17
CA VAL A 37 -1.51 2.67 14.39
C VAL A 37 -1.58 4.20 14.27
N ALA A 38 -1.33 4.75 13.09
CA ALA A 38 -1.32 6.19 12.85
C ALA A 38 -2.71 6.80 12.60
N ALA A 39 -3.66 6.01 12.11
CA ALA A 39 -4.97 6.49 11.70
C ALA A 39 -5.83 6.91 12.91
N ALA A 40 -6.42 8.10 12.84
CA ALA A 40 -7.40 8.55 13.83
C ALA A 40 -8.69 7.70 13.82
N LYS A 41 -8.99 7.08 12.68
CA LYS A 41 -10.09 6.16 12.48
C LYS A 41 -9.62 5.02 11.58
N THR A 42 -9.75 3.80 12.08
CA THR A 42 -9.48 2.60 11.30
C THR A 42 -10.60 2.36 10.28
N GLU A 43 -10.21 2.02 9.05
CA GLU A 43 -11.10 1.60 7.97
C GLU A 43 -10.94 0.09 7.72
N ASP A 44 -11.96 -0.53 7.11
CA ASP A 44 -12.00 -1.98 6.92
C ASP A 44 -10.81 -2.49 6.10
N TRP A 45 -10.43 -1.78 5.03
CA TRP A 45 -9.29 -2.13 4.19
C TRP A 45 -7.98 -2.23 4.99
N MET A 46 -7.80 -1.41 6.03
CA MET A 46 -6.58 -1.40 6.84
C MET A 46 -6.44 -2.71 7.61
N ILE A 47 -7.55 -3.19 8.19
CA ILE A 47 -7.61 -4.45 8.93
C ILE A 47 -7.52 -5.64 7.98
N GLU A 48 -8.20 -5.58 6.84
CA GLU A 48 -8.16 -6.65 5.84
C GLU A 48 -6.74 -6.89 5.32
N ILE A 49 -5.98 -5.82 5.03
CA ILE A 49 -4.58 -5.93 4.64
C ILE A 49 -3.73 -6.40 5.81
N SER A 50 -3.84 -5.77 6.99
CA SER A 50 -3.04 -6.12 8.19
C SER A 50 -3.21 -7.59 8.63
N SER A 51 -4.41 -8.15 8.45
CA SER A 51 -4.73 -9.55 8.81
C SER A 51 -4.52 -10.56 7.68
N SER A 52 -3.99 -10.12 6.52
CA SER A 52 -3.73 -10.98 5.38
C SER A 52 -2.59 -11.98 5.64
N ASN A 53 -2.56 -13.06 4.86
CA ASN A 53 -1.45 -14.02 4.90
C ASN A 53 -0.22 -13.43 4.18
N PRO A 54 0.97 -13.36 4.81
CA PRO A 54 2.19 -12.83 4.17
C PRO A 54 2.68 -13.62 2.95
N ASP A 55 2.18 -14.85 2.74
CA ASP A 55 2.46 -15.64 1.53
C ASP A 55 1.40 -15.47 0.44
N ASP A 56 0.27 -14.81 0.72
CA ASP A 56 -0.84 -14.61 -0.23
C ASP A 56 -0.77 -13.26 -0.93
N HIS A 57 0.07 -13.21 -1.97
CA HIS A 57 0.22 -12.01 -2.80
C HIS A 57 -1.07 -11.62 -3.53
N THR A 58 -1.93 -12.58 -3.86
CA THR A 58 -3.16 -12.31 -4.64
C THR A 58 -4.25 -11.73 -3.74
N GLY A 59 -4.40 -12.26 -2.51
CA GLY A 59 -5.31 -11.73 -1.51
C GLY A 59 -4.96 -10.29 -1.12
N VAL A 60 -3.68 -10.02 -0.83
CA VAL A 60 -3.24 -8.66 -0.51
C VAL A 60 -3.46 -7.69 -1.68
N LEU A 61 -3.17 -8.12 -2.92
CA LEU A 61 -3.44 -7.31 -4.11
C LEU A 61 -4.93 -6.96 -4.24
N HIS A 62 -5.83 -7.91 -3.95
CA HIS A 62 -7.26 -7.67 -3.96
C HIS A 62 -7.67 -6.59 -2.93
N HIS A 63 -7.16 -6.67 -1.69
CA HIS A 63 -7.49 -5.68 -0.66
C HIS A 63 -6.91 -4.29 -0.93
N LEU A 64 -5.75 -4.19 -1.58
CA LEU A 64 -5.18 -2.90 -2.01
C LEU A 64 -6.10 -2.09 -2.94
N HIS A 65 -6.95 -2.76 -3.72
CA HIS A 65 -7.95 -2.07 -4.56
C HIS A 65 -9.07 -1.39 -3.76
N ALA A 66 -9.28 -1.79 -2.50
CA ALA A 66 -10.29 -1.18 -1.63
C ALA A 66 -9.84 0.18 -1.06
N VAL A 67 -8.54 0.50 -1.12
CA VAL A 67 -8.00 1.78 -0.66
C VAL A 67 -8.51 2.90 -1.56
N GLN A 68 -9.23 3.85 -0.98
CA GLN A 68 -9.85 4.97 -1.70
C GLN A 68 -8.98 6.23 -1.68
N GLY A 69 -9.26 7.16 -2.59
CA GLY A 69 -8.59 8.46 -2.70
C GLY A 69 -8.08 8.74 -4.10
N ASP A 70 -7.44 9.89 -4.27
CA ASP A 70 -6.82 10.29 -5.54
C ASP A 70 -5.34 9.93 -5.56
N ILE A 71 -4.89 9.33 -6.66
CA ILE A 71 -3.46 9.06 -6.87
C ILE A 71 -2.74 10.39 -7.11
N GLN A 72 -1.59 10.56 -6.46
CA GLN A 72 -0.64 11.66 -6.68
C GLN A 72 0.45 11.18 -7.66
N PRO A 73 0.33 11.44 -8.98
CA PRO A 73 1.16 10.79 -9.99
C PRO A 73 2.65 11.13 -9.87
N GLU A 74 2.96 12.36 -9.45
CA GLU A 74 4.33 12.82 -9.22
C GLU A 74 5.01 12.09 -8.07
N LEU A 75 4.27 11.82 -6.98
CA LEU A 75 4.78 11.08 -5.84
C LEU A 75 4.89 9.59 -6.14
N LEU A 76 3.92 9.02 -6.86
CA LEU A 76 4.00 7.65 -7.36
C LEU A 76 5.23 7.45 -8.25
N ALA A 77 5.47 8.36 -9.20
CA ALA A 77 6.65 8.29 -10.06
C ALA A 77 7.94 8.39 -9.25
N ALA A 78 8.00 9.27 -8.24
CA ALA A 78 9.15 9.39 -7.35
C ALA A 78 9.39 8.13 -6.50
N LEU A 79 8.34 7.44 -6.05
CA LEU A 79 8.44 6.16 -5.33
C LEU A 79 8.99 5.06 -6.24
N LEU A 80 8.43 4.92 -7.44
CA LEU A 80 8.85 3.91 -8.41
C LEU A 80 10.29 4.14 -8.88
N ALA A 81 10.69 5.40 -9.08
CA ALA A 81 12.06 5.75 -9.48
C ALA A 81 13.12 5.47 -8.40
N LYS A 82 12.73 5.32 -7.12
CA LYS A 82 13.65 4.97 -6.03
C LYS A 82 13.86 3.46 -5.87
N LYS A 83 12.99 2.63 -6.45
CA LYS A 83 13.03 1.16 -6.31
C LYS A 83 13.65 0.46 -7.52
N GLY A 84 13.83 1.17 -8.64
CA GLY A 84 14.62 0.74 -9.81
C GLY A 84 16.08 1.18 -9.73
#